data_AF-X0UB86-F1
#
_entry.id   AF-X0UB86-F1
#
_cell.length_a   1.000
_cell.length_b   1.000
_cell.length_c   1.000
_cell.angle_alpha   90.00
_cell.angle_beta   90.00
_cell.angle_gamma   90.00
#
_symmetry.space_group_name_H-M   'P 1'
#
loop_
_entity.id
_entity.type
_entity.pdbx_description
1 polymer ?
#
loop_
_entity_poly.entity_id
_entity_poly.type
_entity_poly.pdbx_seq_one_letter_code
_entity_poly.pdbx_strand_id
1 'polypeptide(L)'
;MDITAEMVKELRQRTGIGVMECKKALKESKGDIKKAIVLLRKKGYARAKDKMSRDTAEGIVGSYIHLNGKIGVLVEINCESDFVSRNDEFKELVKNIAIHIAASAPEYLSSEDIPLEVLEE
;
A
#
# COMPACT_ATOMS: atom_id res chain seq x y z
N MET A 1 20.88 -24.86 1.30
CA MET A 1 19.86 -24.95 0.23
C MET A 1 20.08 -23.78 -0.69
N ASP A 2 20.41 -24.05 -1.95
CA ASP A 2 20.71 -22.98 -2.91
C ASP A 2 19.41 -22.35 -3.40
N ILE A 3 19.38 -21.01 -3.38
CA ILE A 3 18.24 -20.24 -3.89
C ILE A 3 18.36 -20.17 -5.41
N THR A 4 17.43 -20.80 -6.11
CA THR A 4 17.43 -20.83 -7.58
C THR A 4 16.90 -19.52 -8.17
N ALA A 5 17.26 -19.24 -9.42
CA ALA A 5 16.77 -18.06 -10.14
C ALA A 5 15.23 -18.08 -10.30
N GLU A 6 14.64 -19.26 -10.52
CA GLU A 6 13.19 -19.40 -10.67
C GLU A 6 12.44 -19.06 -9.39
N MET A 7 12.96 -19.46 -8.22
CA MET A 7 12.36 -19.08 -6.92
C MET A 7 12.37 -17.57 -6.71
N VAL A 8 13.47 -16.90 -7.08
CA VAL A 8 13.57 -15.43 -6.98
C VAL A 8 12.60 -14.76 -7.93
N LYS A 9 12.47 -15.28 -9.15
CA LYS A 9 11.53 -14.79 -10.17
C LYS A 9 10.08 -14.94 -9.71
N GLU A 10 9.70 -16.11 -9.20
CA GLU A 10 8.35 -16.37 -8.67
C GLU A 10 8.02 -15.40 -7.53
N LEU A 11 8.91 -15.26 -6.54
CA LEU A 11 8.68 -14.36 -5.41
C LEU A 11 8.57 -12.90 -5.87
N ARG A 12 9.40 -12.47 -6.82
CA ARG A 12 9.34 -11.13 -7.40
C ARG A 12 8.02 -10.89 -8.13
N GLN A 13 7.57 -11.83 -8.96
CA GLN A 13 6.30 -11.69 -9.69
C GLN A 13 5.10 -11.56 -8.74
N ARG A 14 5.14 -12.23 -7.58
CA ARG A 14 4.07 -12.18 -6.60
C ARG A 14 4.07 -10.94 -5.70
N THR A 15 5.21 -10.27 -5.56
CA THR A 15 5.40 -9.20 -4.57
C THR A 15 5.80 -7.85 -5.15
N GLY A 16 6.28 -7.81 -6.38
CA GLY A 16 6.86 -6.61 -7.01
C GLY A 16 8.22 -6.18 -6.44
N ILE A 17 8.76 -6.89 -5.45
CA ILE A 17 9.98 -6.48 -4.72
C ILE A 17 11.25 -6.74 -5.55
N GLY A 18 12.26 -5.89 -5.35
CA GLY A 18 13.54 -5.95 -6.04
C GLY A 18 14.24 -7.32 -5.90
N VAL A 19 14.92 -7.75 -6.97
CA VAL A 19 15.54 -9.08 -7.11
C VAL A 19 16.42 -9.46 -5.92
N MET A 20 17.26 -8.52 -5.46
CA MET A 20 18.19 -8.78 -4.36
C MET A 20 17.50 -8.94 -3.01
N GLU A 21 16.42 -8.19 -2.77
CA GLU A 21 15.62 -8.32 -1.54
C GLU A 21 14.86 -9.65 -1.53
N CYS A 22 14.28 -10.05 -2.67
CA CYS A 22 13.67 -11.37 -2.83
C CYS A 22 14.68 -12.50 -2.56
N LYS A 23 15.91 -12.41 -3.11
CA LYS A 23 16.96 -13.41 -2.88
C LYS A 23 17.37 -13.47 -1.40
N LYS A 24 17.53 -12.33 -0.74
CA LYS A 24 17.84 -12.27 0.71
C LYS A 24 16.72 -12.88 1.55
N ALA A 25 15.45 -12.52 1.26
CA ALA A 25 14.29 -13.06 1.96
C ALA A 25 14.15 -14.57 1.80
N LEU A 26 14.41 -15.11 0.61
CA LEU A 26 14.43 -16.55 0.36
C LEU A 26 15.56 -17.24 1.11
N LYS A 27 16.75 -16.62 1.21
CA LYS A 27 17.87 -17.14 2.00
C LYS A 27 17.53 -17.21 3.49
N GLU A 28 16.96 -16.14 4.04
CA GLU A 28 16.49 -16.07 5.43
C GLU A 28 15.37 -17.07 5.72
N SER A 29 14.50 -17.31 4.72
CA SER A 29 13.37 -18.25 4.82
C SER A 29 13.71 -19.68 4.42
N LYS A 30 14.99 -19.99 4.18
CA LYS A 30 15.48 -21.31 3.74
C LYS A 30 14.73 -21.86 2.50
N GLY A 31 14.37 -20.98 1.57
CA GLY A 31 13.66 -21.32 0.34
C GLY A 31 12.13 -21.40 0.46
N ASP A 32 11.55 -21.19 1.64
CA ASP A 32 10.09 -21.17 1.82
C ASP A 32 9.50 -19.85 1.32
N ILE A 33 8.76 -19.92 0.20
CA ILE A 33 8.15 -18.75 -0.45
C ILE A 33 7.11 -18.08 0.44
N LYS A 34 6.28 -18.84 1.17
CA LYS A 34 5.24 -18.28 2.03
C LYS A 34 5.87 -17.50 3.18
N LYS A 35 6.89 -18.08 3.82
CA LYS A 35 7.66 -17.39 4.87
C LYS A 35 8.39 -16.16 4.32
N ALA A 36 8.96 -16.24 3.12
CA ALA A 36 9.63 -15.10 2.48
C ALA A 36 8.65 -13.95 2.24
N ILE A 37 7.42 -14.20 1.80
CA ILE A 37 6.39 -13.17 1.63
C ILE A 37 6.06 -12.50 2.97
N VAL A 38 5.87 -13.28 4.04
CA VAL A 38 5.59 -12.72 5.38
C VAL A 38 6.76 -11.85 5.86
N LEU A 39 7.99 -12.31 5.65
CA LEU A 39 9.20 -11.59 6.01
C LEU A 39 9.34 -10.28 5.22
N LEU A 40 9.06 -10.31 3.91
CA LEU A 40 9.04 -9.13 3.05
C LEU A 40 7.96 -8.13 3.46
N ARG A 41 6.76 -8.60 3.84
CA ARG A 41 5.70 -7.73 4.38
C ARG A 41 6.13 -7.01 5.66
N LYS A 42 6.75 -7.74 6.61
CA LYS A 42 7.28 -7.13 7.84
C LYS A 42 8.34 -6.07 7.55
N LYS A 43 9.28 -6.36 6.64
CA LYS A 43 10.30 -5.38 6.20
C LYS A 43 9.67 -4.19 5.46
N GLY A 44 8.62 -4.43 4.68
CA GLY A 44 7.86 -3.38 4.00
C GLY A 44 7.22 -2.39 4.96
N TYR A 45 6.65 -2.87 6.07
CA TYR A 45 6.10 -2.01 7.11
C TYR A 45 7.16 -1.10 7.76
N ALA A 46 8.32 -1.65 8.10
CA ALA A 46 9.44 -0.86 8.63
C ALA A 46 9.89 0.22 7.63
N ARG A 47 10.05 -0.14 6.35
CA ARG A 47 10.40 0.82 5.28
C ARG A 47 9.33 1.91 5.11
N ALA A 48 8.04 1.56 5.24
CA ALA A 48 6.97 2.55 5.16
C ALA A 48 7.07 3.56 6.30
N LYS A 49 7.34 3.09 7.53
CA LYS A 49 7.55 3.96 8.70
C LYS A 49 8.71 4.93 8.50
N ASP A 50 9.84 4.47 7.97
CA ASP A 50 11.02 5.31 7.69
C ASP A 50 10.76 6.38 6.61
N LYS A 51 9.68 6.24 5.83
CA LYS A 51 9.30 7.18 4.78
C LYS A 51 8.21 8.17 5.19
N MET A 52 7.59 8.01 6.37
CA MET A 52 6.45 8.85 6.79
C MET A 52 6.79 10.34 6.90
N SER A 53 8.06 10.68 7.16
CA SER A 53 8.49 12.08 7.29
C SER A 53 8.89 12.73 5.97
N ARG A 54 8.70 12.05 4.83
CA ARG A 54 9.06 12.59 3.51
C ARG A 54 7.92 13.42 2.97
N ASP A 55 8.27 14.52 2.31
CA ASP A 55 7.28 15.34 1.63
C ASP A 55 6.71 14.61 0.40
N THR A 56 5.38 14.63 0.29
CA THR A 56 4.62 14.05 -0.82
C THR A 56 3.76 15.14 -1.45
N ALA A 57 4.37 16.01 -2.26
CA ALA A 57 3.67 17.13 -2.89
C ALA A 57 2.93 16.73 -4.18
N GLU A 58 3.25 15.58 -4.76
CA GLU A 58 2.59 15.06 -5.96
C GLU A 58 1.47 14.08 -5.57
N GLY A 59 0.59 13.72 -6.51
CA GLY A 59 -0.51 12.80 -6.24
C GLY A 59 -1.62 12.87 -7.26
N ILE A 60 -2.77 12.27 -6.95
CA ILE A 60 -4.02 12.47 -7.68
C ILE A 60 -5.20 12.60 -6.73
N VAL A 61 -6.22 13.33 -7.18
CA VAL A 61 -7.57 13.26 -6.60
C VAL A 61 -8.36 12.20 -7.36
N GLY A 62 -8.72 11.13 -6.66
CA GLY A 62 -9.61 10.08 -7.14
C GLY A 62 -11.06 10.42 -6.86
N SER A 63 -11.95 9.90 -7.70
CA SER A 63 -13.39 9.98 -7.49
C SER A 63 -14.06 8.64 -7.70
N TYR A 64 -15.13 8.38 -6.94
CA TYR A 64 -15.97 7.20 -7.12
C TYR A 64 -17.43 7.57 -6.87
N ILE A 65 -18.29 7.23 -7.82
CA ILE A 65 -19.74 7.38 -7.70
C ILE A 65 -20.33 5.98 -7.55
N HIS A 66 -20.91 5.71 -6.40
CA HIS A 66 -21.60 4.45 -6.14
C HIS A 66 -22.96 4.43 -6.87
N LEU A 67 -23.44 3.22 -7.16
CA LEU A 67 -24.63 2.90 -7.94
C LEU A 67 -25.77 3.94 -7.84
N ASN A 68 -26.37 4.26 -8.99
CA ASN A 68 -27.45 5.24 -9.14
C ASN A 68 -27.12 6.67 -8.68
N GLY A 69 -25.84 7.00 -8.44
CA GLY A 69 -25.40 8.37 -8.18
C GLY A 69 -25.70 8.90 -6.77
N LYS A 70 -26.10 8.04 -5.83
CA LYS A 70 -26.52 8.48 -4.48
C LYS A 70 -25.37 8.75 -3.53
N ILE A 71 -24.21 8.13 -3.76
CA ILE A 71 -23.00 8.30 -2.94
C ILE A 71 -21.87 8.67 -3.88
N GLY A 72 -21.19 9.78 -3.57
CA GLY A 72 -20.00 10.23 -4.26
C GLY A 72 -18.85 10.37 -3.26
N VAL A 73 -17.67 9.92 -3.65
CA VAL A 73 -16.44 10.04 -2.88
C VAL A 73 -15.41 10.80 -3.70
N LEU A 74 -14.73 11.74 -3.06
CA LEU A 74 -13.47 12.29 -3.50
C LEU A 74 -12.40 11.89 -2.49
N VAL A 75 -11.22 11.52 -2.97
CA VAL A 75 -10.07 11.19 -2.12
C VAL A 75 -8.80 11.72 -2.76
N GLU A 76 -8.01 12.46 -2.00
CA GLU A 76 -6.67 12.85 -2.41
C GLU A 76 -5.67 11.81 -1.89
N ILE A 77 -4.81 11.30 -2.77
CA ILE A 77 -3.70 10.43 -2.36
C ILE A 77 -2.41 10.99 -2.95
N ASN A 78 -1.50 11.33 -2.04
CA ASN A 78 -0.22 11.92 -2.39
C ASN A 78 0.91 10.87 -2.49
N CYS A 79 1.94 11.22 -3.24
CA CYS A 79 3.18 10.48 -3.42
C CYS A 79 4.36 11.44 -3.66
N GLU A 80 5.59 10.90 -3.66
CA GLU A 80 6.81 11.72 -3.80
C GLU A 80 6.99 12.28 -5.24
N SER A 81 6.47 11.64 -6.30
CA SER A 81 6.69 12.07 -7.68
C SER A 81 5.51 11.82 -8.63
N ASP A 82 5.41 12.65 -9.66
CA ASP A 82 4.37 12.56 -10.70
C ASP A 82 4.47 11.27 -11.53
N PHE A 83 5.67 10.70 -11.67
CA PHE A 83 5.85 9.40 -12.32
C PHE A 83 5.09 8.28 -11.61
N VAL A 84 5.05 8.32 -10.27
CA VAL A 84 4.30 7.33 -9.47
C VAL A 84 2.81 7.56 -9.63
N SER A 85 2.35 8.82 -9.57
CA SER A 85 0.92 9.16 -9.64
C SER A 85 0.27 8.75 -10.98
N ARG A 86 1.08 8.64 -12.05
CA ARG A 86 0.64 8.21 -13.38
C ARG A 86 0.60 6.68 -13.58
N ASN A 87 1.17 5.90 -12.67
CA ASN A 87 1.15 4.43 -12.76
C ASN A 87 -0.27 3.89 -12.56
N ASP A 88 -0.66 2.90 -13.36
CA ASP A 88 -1.97 2.28 -13.28
C ASP A 88 -2.20 1.55 -11.96
N GLU A 89 -1.16 0.97 -11.35
CA GLU A 89 -1.25 0.37 -10.01
C GLU A 89 -1.60 1.43 -8.94
N PHE A 90 -1.07 2.66 -9.07
CA PHE A 90 -1.37 3.75 -8.16
C PHE A 90 -2.81 4.27 -8.35
N LYS A 91 -3.26 4.42 -9.61
CA LYS A 91 -4.65 4.79 -9.91
C LYS A 91 -5.64 3.73 -9.41
N GLU A 92 -5.29 2.45 -9.52
CA GLU A 92 -6.09 1.35 -9.01
C GLU A 92 -6.19 1.38 -7.47
N LEU A 93 -5.07 1.64 -6.78
CA LEU A 93 -5.07 1.85 -5.33
C LEU A 93 -6.03 2.98 -4.92
N VAL A 94 -5.94 4.14 -5.58
CA VAL A 94 -6.79 5.32 -5.31
C VAL A 94 -8.27 4.98 -5.50
N LYS A 95 -8.61 4.29 -6.59
CA LYS A 95 -9.98 3.85 -6.87
C LYS A 95 -10.48 2.89 -5.79
N ASN A 96 -9.67 1.91 -5.39
CA ASN A 96 -10.04 0.93 -4.37
C ASN A 96 -10.27 1.60 -3.00
N ILE A 97 -9.46 2.59 -2.65
CA ILE A 97 -9.67 3.40 -1.44
C ILE A 97 -10.97 4.19 -1.53
N ALA A 98 -11.25 4.84 -2.68
CA ALA A 98 -12.51 5.57 -2.86
C ALA A 98 -13.75 4.65 -2.73
N ILE A 99 -13.69 3.43 -3.26
CA ILE A 99 -14.75 2.41 -3.10
C ILE A 99 -14.89 2.01 -1.62
N HIS A 100 -13.77 1.82 -0.92
CA HIS A 100 -13.78 1.47 0.50
C HIS A 100 -14.42 2.57 1.36
N ILE A 101 -14.10 3.84 1.10
CA ILE A 101 -14.70 5.00 1.76
C ILE A 101 -16.21 5.04 1.50
N ALA A 102 -16.66 4.80 0.26
CA ALA A 102 -18.08 4.77 -0.08
C ALA A 102 -18.86 3.69 0.69
N ALA A 103 -18.21 2.56 0.99
CA ALA A 103 -18.83 1.45 1.71
C ALA A 103 -18.76 1.60 3.25
N SER A 104 -17.70 2.21 3.76
CA SER A 104 -17.41 2.23 5.21
C SER A 104 -17.75 3.57 5.87
N ALA A 105 -17.88 4.65 5.09
CA ALA A 105 -18.14 6.01 5.54
C ALA A 105 -17.31 6.44 6.78
N PRO A 106 -15.96 6.32 6.74
CA PRO A 106 -15.13 6.72 7.86
C PRO A 106 -15.20 8.23 8.10
N GLU A 107 -15.21 8.65 9.36
CA GLU A 107 -15.29 10.06 9.76
C GLU A 107 -13.89 10.71 9.88
N TYR A 108 -12.85 9.91 10.11
CA TYR A 108 -11.49 10.36 10.37
C TYR A 108 -10.48 9.60 9.50
N LEU A 109 -9.35 10.23 9.16
CA LEU A 109 -8.28 9.62 8.36
C LEU A 109 -7.35 8.77 9.20
N SER A 110 -7.02 9.25 10.41
CA SER A 110 -6.14 8.58 11.36
C SER A 110 -6.72 8.62 12.78
N SER A 111 -6.17 7.79 13.67
CA SER A 111 -6.52 7.78 15.09
C SER A 111 -6.25 9.12 15.78
N GLU A 112 -5.26 9.85 15.29
CA GLU A 112 -4.81 11.13 15.81
C GLU A 112 -5.77 12.28 15.45
N ASP A 113 -6.59 12.10 14.41
CA ASP A 113 -7.59 13.09 13.97
C ASP A 113 -8.88 13.04 14.80
N ILE A 114 -9.02 12.06 15.71
CA ILE A 114 -10.21 11.90 16.54
C ILE A 114 -10.15 12.92 17.70
N PRO A 115 -11.13 13.84 17.81
CA PRO A 115 -11.20 14.77 18.93
C PRO A 115 -11.34 14.04 20.26
N LEU A 116 -10.70 14.56 21.31
CA LEU A 116 -10.76 13.95 22.64
C LEU A 116 -12.19 13.84 23.16
N GLU A 117 -13.05 14.80 22.80
CA GLU A 117 -14.45 14.83 23.18
C GLU A 117 -15.23 13.60 22.67
N VAL A 118 -14.83 13.04 21.52
CA VAL A 118 -15.45 11.84 20.94
C VAL A 118 -14.94 10.56 21.60
N LEU A 119 -13.75 10.59 22.20
CA LEU A 119 -13.15 9.42 22.88
C LEU A 119 -13.66 9.21 24.31
N GLU A 120 -14.24 10.25 24.90
CA GLU A 120 -14.73 10.25 26.28
C GLU A 120 -16.23 9.89 26.41
N GLU A 121 -16.94 9.70 25.29
CA GLU A 121 -18.33 9.18 25.22
C GLU A 121 -18.39 7.64 25.18
#